data_AF-A0A383BZK3-F1
#
_entry.id   AF-A0A383BZK3-F1
#
_cell.length_a   1.000
_cell.length_b   1.000
_cell.length_c   1.000
_cell.angle_alpha   90.00
_cell.angle_beta   90.00
_cell.angle_gamma   90.00
#
_symmetry.space_group_name_H-M   'P 1'
#
loop_
_entity.id
_entity.type
_entity.pdbx_description
1 polymer ?
#
loop_
_entity_poly.entity_id
_entity_poly.type
_entity_poly.pdbx_seq_one_letter_code
_entity_poly.pdbx_strand_id
1 'polypeptide(L)'
;MLHPSLNNIWRSIVMRGANVASYKFALGETLIHLAHQGKSFVTIEELAAPFSDAICRHISKVEKQITNPNPGKFLRACKDYNSSTINEAELLDITVGYAFGDVIDRFHTVNRVEMEKRFYIDDRKTKKGLTITDEMFSLKEGFQFENLPQELEARWRLVETAWSLNISPHLLEVEYDDSLEDLNINQLDKDDFRRISVTSCRDALNGYQRGEC
;
A
#
# COMPACT_ATOMS: atom_id res chain seq x y z
N MET A 1 1.04 -16.01 23.56
CA MET A 1 0.75 -15.00 22.51
C MET A 1 1.86 -15.12 21.48
N LEU A 2 1.53 -15.48 20.24
CA LEU A 2 2.47 -15.35 19.12
C LEU A 2 2.50 -13.87 18.76
N HIS A 3 3.61 -13.19 19.02
CA HIS A 3 3.82 -11.87 18.43
C HIS A 3 3.79 -12.01 16.91
N PRO A 4 3.02 -11.19 16.19
CA PRO A 4 3.01 -11.25 14.74
C PRO A 4 4.41 -10.97 14.21
N SER A 5 4.86 -11.78 13.23
CA SER A 5 6.14 -11.52 12.57
C SER A 5 6.10 -10.15 11.88
N LEU A 6 7.27 -9.53 11.66
CA LEU A 6 7.37 -8.27 10.92
C LEU A 6 6.70 -8.35 9.54
N ASN A 7 6.78 -9.52 8.89
CA ASN A 7 6.07 -9.81 7.64
C ASN A 7 4.55 -9.68 7.79
N ASN A 8 3.98 -10.23 8.87
CA ASN A 8 2.54 -10.14 9.13
C ASN A 8 2.11 -8.70 9.43
N ILE A 9 2.93 -7.93 10.15
CA ILE A 9 2.67 -6.52 10.43
C ILE A 9 2.71 -5.71 9.13
N TRP A 10 3.74 -5.89 8.29
CA TRP A 10 3.85 -5.25 6.99
C TRP A 10 2.63 -5.55 6.10
N ARG A 11 2.28 -6.83 5.94
CA ARG A 11 1.12 -7.26 5.16
C ARG A 11 -0.18 -6.70 5.74
N SER A 12 -0.31 -6.58 7.06
CA SER A 12 -1.48 -5.93 7.68
C SER A 12 -1.66 -4.50 7.19
N ILE A 13 -0.57 -3.72 7.19
CA ILE A 13 -0.58 -2.32 6.76
C ILE A 13 -0.95 -2.20 5.27
N VAL A 14 -0.24 -2.94 4.42
CA VAL A 14 -0.39 -2.82 2.97
C VAL A 14 -1.72 -3.41 2.51
N MET A 15 -2.15 -4.55 3.05
CA MET A 15 -3.34 -5.28 2.57
C MET A 15 -4.64 -4.75 3.17
N ARG A 16 -4.66 -4.40 4.46
CA ARG A 16 -5.91 -4.22 5.25
C ARG A 16 -6.27 -2.78 5.62
N GLY A 17 -5.42 -1.80 5.31
CA GLY A 17 -5.81 -0.39 5.51
C GLY A 17 -7.07 0.00 4.71
N ALA A 18 -7.75 1.08 5.09
CA ALA A 18 -9.04 1.52 4.54
C ALA A 18 -9.11 1.76 3.01
N ASN A 19 -7.99 1.64 2.29
CA ASN A 19 -7.91 1.70 0.83
C ASN A 19 -8.70 2.88 0.24
N VAL A 20 -8.60 4.07 0.86
CA VAL A 20 -9.28 5.28 0.39
C VAL A 20 -8.47 6.01 -0.69
N ALA A 21 -7.15 5.84 -0.68
CA ALA A 21 -6.19 6.37 -1.64
C ALA A 21 -5.03 5.38 -1.84
N SER A 22 -4.39 5.40 -3.00
CA SER A 22 -3.26 4.53 -3.32
C SER A 22 -1.93 4.94 -2.69
N TYR A 23 -1.88 6.08 -1.99
CA TYR A 23 -0.65 6.65 -1.44
C TYR A 23 0.11 5.70 -0.52
N LYS A 24 -0.59 4.84 0.24
CA LYS A 24 0.08 3.85 1.09
C LYS A 24 0.88 2.82 0.29
N PHE A 25 0.45 2.47 -0.93
CA PHE A 25 1.18 1.55 -1.79
C PHE A 25 2.45 2.22 -2.30
N ALA A 26 2.35 3.46 -2.79
CA ALA A 26 3.50 4.26 -3.17
C ALA A 26 4.51 4.46 -2.02
N LEU A 27 4.04 4.73 -0.80
CA LEU A 27 4.91 4.83 0.37
C LEU A 27 5.55 3.48 0.72
N GLY A 28 4.78 2.38 0.68
CA GLY A 28 5.30 1.04 0.92
C GLY A 28 6.38 0.62 -0.09
N GLU A 29 6.15 0.88 -1.37
CA GLU A 29 7.14 0.65 -2.44
C GLU A 29 8.41 1.48 -2.19
N THR A 30 8.24 2.76 -1.85
CA THR A 30 9.35 3.66 -1.54
C THR A 30 10.17 3.17 -0.34
N LEU A 31 9.52 2.69 0.72
CA LEU A 31 10.21 2.14 1.89
C LEU A 31 11.01 0.88 1.55
N ILE A 32 10.45 -0.03 0.75
CA ILE A 32 11.17 -1.23 0.28
C ILE A 32 12.42 -0.81 -0.51
N HIS A 33 12.28 0.14 -1.43
CA HIS A 33 13.40 0.68 -2.21
C HIS A 33 14.50 1.26 -1.31
N LEU A 34 14.14 2.09 -0.32
CA LEU A 34 15.09 2.69 0.62
C LEU A 34 15.81 1.64 1.48
N ALA A 35 15.10 0.59 1.89
CA ALA A 35 15.70 -0.53 2.63
C ALA A 35 16.73 -1.28 1.78
N HIS A 36 16.45 -1.55 0.49
CA HIS A 36 17.44 -2.13 -0.43
C HIS A 36 18.72 -1.27 -0.50
N GLN A 37 18.57 0.06 -0.54
CA GLN A 37 19.68 1.00 -0.53
C GLN A 37 20.43 1.11 0.81
N GLY A 38 19.90 0.53 1.89
CA GLY A 38 20.50 0.63 3.22
C GLY A 38 20.38 2.04 3.83
N LYS A 39 19.44 2.86 3.36
CA LYS A 39 19.32 4.25 3.78
C LYS A 39 18.58 4.35 5.12
N SER A 40 19.26 4.78 6.18
CA SER A 40 18.69 4.90 7.53
C SER A 40 17.89 6.19 7.75
N PHE A 41 18.02 7.17 6.87
CA PHE A 41 17.27 8.42 6.93
C PHE A 41 17.00 8.96 5.52
N VAL A 42 15.79 9.46 5.29
CA VAL A 42 15.38 10.06 4.01
C VAL A 42 14.68 11.38 4.26
N THR A 43 15.09 12.43 3.55
CA THR A 43 14.39 13.73 3.59
C THR A 43 13.05 13.65 2.84
N ILE A 44 12.13 14.57 3.11
CA ILE A 44 10.86 14.62 2.37
C ILE A 44 11.08 14.91 0.87
N GLU A 45 12.09 15.72 0.56
CA GLU A 45 12.50 16.03 -0.80
C GLU A 45 13.01 14.79 -1.54
N GLU A 46 13.83 13.97 -0.89
CA GLU A 46 14.31 12.69 -1.47
C GLU A 46 13.20 11.64 -1.56
N LEU A 47 12.21 11.69 -0.66
CA LEU A 47 11.04 10.80 -0.69
C LEU A 47 10.11 11.14 -1.87
N ALA A 48 10.07 12.41 -2.29
CA ALA A 48 9.16 12.90 -3.32
C ALA A 48 9.29 12.15 -4.64
N ALA A 49 10.52 11.99 -5.15
CA ALA A 49 10.76 11.39 -6.47
C ALA A 49 10.25 9.93 -6.60
N PRO A 50 10.69 8.96 -5.78
CA PRO A 50 10.19 7.59 -5.88
C PRO A 50 8.69 7.48 -5.59
N PHE A 51 8.17 8.30 -4.67
CA PHE A 51 6.75 8.30 -4.34
C PHE A 51 5.88 8.82 -5.50
N SER A 52 6.26 9.95 -6.11
CA SER A 52 5.51 10.52 -7.23
C SER A 52 5.64 9.69 -8.50
N ASP A 53 6.82 9.10 -8.76
CA ASP A 53 7.01 8.18 -9.89
C ASP A 53 6.03 7.00 -9.80
N ALA A 54 5.94 6.36 -8.63
CA ALA A 54 5.03 5.24 -8.44
C ALA A 54 3.58 5.62 -8.76
N ILE A 55 3.11 6.75 -8.24
CA ILE A 55 1.75 7.23 -8.53
C ILE A 55 1.58 7.56 -10.02
N CYS A 56 2.54 8.23 -10.65
CA CYS A 56 2.48 8.59 -12.08
C CYS A 56 2.40 7.34 -12.98
N ARG A 57 3.22 6.32 -12.71
CA ARG A 57 3.18 5.03 -13.42
C ARG A 57 1.82 4.36 -13.35
N HIS A 58 1.14 4.46 -12.21
CA HIS A 58 -0.17 3.86 -12.00
C HIS A 58 -1.30 4.68 -12.64
N ILE A 59 -1.28 6.00 -12.52
CA ILE A 59 -2.24 6.90 -13.18
C ILE A 59 -2.26 6.69 -14.70
N SER A 60 -1.09 6.45 -15.31
CA SER A 60 -0.97 6.17 -16.74
C SER A 60 -1.67 4.88 -17.19
N LYS A 61 -1.97 3.97 -16.26
CA LYS A 61 -2.69 2.71 -16.53
C LYS A 61 -4.15 2.77 -16.06
N VAL A 62 -4.37 3.26 -14.84
CA VAL A 62 -5.69 3.41 -14.22
C VAL A 62 -5.75 4.78 -13.56
N GLU A 63 -6.56 5.68 -14.12
CA GLU A 63 -6.59 7.09 -13.71
C GLU A 63 -7.07 7.28 -12.25
N LYS A 64 -8.00 6.44 -11.79
CA LYS A 64 -8.62 6.56 -10.46
C LYS A 64 -7.69 5.99 -9.39
N GLN A 65 -7.15 6.88 -8.54
CA GLN A 65 -6.21 6.57 -7.47
C GLN A 65 -6.73 6.89 -6.05
N ILE A 66 -7.95 7.40 -5.96
CA ILE A 66 -8.61 7.77 -4.71
C ILE A 66 -10.12 7.60 -4.87
N THR A 67 -10.82 7.30 -3.78
CA THR A 67 -12.30 7.20 -3.78
C THR A 67 -12.98 8.56 -3.79
N ASN A 68 -12.30 9.60 -3.32
CA ASN A 68 -12.81 10.98 -3.36
C ASN A 68 -12.97 11.44 -4.83
N PRO A 69 -14.16 11.89 -5.26
CA PRO A 69 -14.39 12.35 -6.63
C PRO A 69 -13.57 13.59 -6.99
N ASN A 70 -13.11 14.37 -6.00
CA ASN A 70 -12.29 15.55 -6.18
C ASN A 70 -10.84 15.24 -5.78
N PRO A 71 -9.98 14.79 -6.71
CA PRO A 71 -8.58 14.51 -6.39
C PRO A 71 -7.86 15.79 -5.95
N GLY A 72 -7.03 15.66 -4.91
CA GLY A 72 -6.24 16.77 -4.40
C GLY A 72 -5.15 17.25 -5.38
N LYS A 73 -4.49 18.36 -5.02
CA LYS A 73 -3.47 19.04 -5.86
C LYS A 73 -2.37 18.08 -6.34
N PHE A 74 -1.89 17.19 -5.48
CA PHE A 74 -0.85 16.22 -5.83
C PHE A 74 -1.28 15.27 -6.97
N LEU A 75 -2.44 14.61 -6.87
CA LEU A 75 -2.92 13.71 -7.94
C LEU A 75 -3.14 14.44 -9.27
N ARG A 76 -3.60 15.70 -9.21
CA ARG A 76 -3.69 16.54 -10.41
C ARG A 76 -2.32 16.81 -11.02
N ALA A 77 -1.33 17.15 -10.20
CA ALA A 77 0.04 17.36 -10.67
C ALA A 77 0.64 16.09 -11.30
N CYS A 78 0.39 14.90 -10.76
CA CYS A 78 0.81 13.65 -11.40
C CYS A 78 0.18 13.46 -12.79
N LYS A 79 -1.10 13.81 -12.96
CA LYS A 79 -1.77 13.78 -14.28
C LYS A 79 -1.16 14.79 -15.23
N ASP A 80 -0.96 16.02 -14.76
CA ASP A 80 -0.38 17.11 -15.54
C ASP A 80 1.06 16.77 -15.96
N TYR A 81 1.83 16.10 -15.11
CA TYR A 81 3.17 15.60 -15.44
C TYR A 81 3.11 14.50 -16.50
N ASN A 82 2.22 13.51 -16.34
CA ASN A 82 2.02 12.45 -17.32
C ASN A 82 1.61 12.98 -18.71
N SER A 83 0.89 14.12 -18.77
CA SER A 83 0.54 14.80 -20.02
C SER A 83 1.59 15.83 -20.48
N SER A 84 2.78 15.89 -19.84
CA SER A 84 3.84 16.85 -20.14
C SER A 84 3.44 18.33 -19.98
N THR A 85 2.42 18.61 -19.17
CA THR A 85 1.95 19.97 -18.87
C THR A 85 2.85 20.67 -17.84
N ILE A 86 3.43 19.92 -16.90
CA ILE A 86 4.42 20.39 -15.93
C ILE A 86 5.69 19.55 -16.06
N ASN A 87 6.83 20.11 -15.66
CA ASN A 87 8.09 19.37 -15.62
C ASN A 87 8.27 18.61 -14.29
N GLU A 88 9.34 17.81 -14.21
CA GLU A 88 9.65 17.00 -13.03
C GLU A 88 9.89 17.86 -11.78
N ALA A 89 10.61 18.98 -11.89
CA ALA A 89 10.87 19.85 -10.74
C ALA A 89 9.57 20.43 -10.15
N GLU A 90 8.62 20.81 -11.00
CA GLU A 90 7.28 21.25 -10.56
C GLU A 90 6.49 20.12 -9.89
N LEU A 91 6.56 18.89 -10.43
CA LEU A 91 5.95 17.71 -9.80
C LEU A 91 6.52 17.47 -8.40
N LEU A 92 7.84 17.53 -8.25
CA LEU A 92 8.51 17.27 -6.98
C LEU A 92 8.15 18.32 -5.92
N ASP A 93 8.13 19.61 -6.27
CA ASP A 93 7.72 20.69 -5.35
C ASP A 93 6.28 20.50 -4.85
N ILE A 94 5.35 20.17 -5.76
CA ILE A 94 3.97 19.86 -5.38
C ILE A 94 3.89 18.58 -4.54
N THR A 95 4.71 17.57 -4.83
CA THR A 95 4.73 16.32 -4.07
C THR A 95 5.15 16.58 -2.61
N VAL A 96 6.24 17.32 -2.40
CA VAL A 96 6.73 17.72 -1.07
C VAL A 96 5.65 18.44 -0.28
N GLY A 97 4.94 19.38 -0.91
CA GLY A 97 3.93 20.20 -0.22
C GLY A 97 2.60 19.50 0.08
N TYR A 98 2.21 18.49 -0.72
CA TYR A 98 0.81 18.02 -0.73
C TYR A 98 0.62 16.49 -0.67
N ALA A 99 1.65 15.67 -0.90
CA ALA A 99 1.47 14.22 -1.00
C ALA A 99 1.45 13.49 0.35
N PHE A 100 2.20 14.01 1.33
CA PHE A 100 2.66 13.20 2.45
C PHE A 100 1.85 13.29 3.73
N GLY A 101 0.99 14.30 3.89
CA GLY A 101 0.28 14.59 5.14
C GLY A 101 -0.41 13.37 5.75
N ASP A 102 -1.50 12.92 5.13
CA ASP A 102 -2.30 11.80 5.65
C ASP A 102 -1.58 10.44 5.59
N VAL A 103 -0.80 10.19 4.54
CA VAL A 103 -0.21 8.85 4.32
C VAL A 103 0.86 8.55 5.37
N ILE A 104 1.72 9.52 5.73
CA ILE A 104 2.74 9.31 6.76
C ILE A 104 2.09 9.18 8.14
N ASP A 105 1.07 9.99 8.43
CA ASP A 105 0.38 9.96 9.72
C ASP A 105 -0.32 8.61 9.98
N ARG A 106 -0.88 8.02 8.91
CA ARG A 106 -1.78 6.87 9.02
C ARG A 106 -1.17 5.54 8.58
N PHE A 107 0.05 5.52 8.03
CA PHE A 107 0.64 4.32 7.44
C PHE A 107 0.61 3.12 8.40
N HIS A 108 0.96 3.34 9.66
CA HIS A 108 1.03 2.29 10.68
C HIS A 108 -0.30 2.06 11.41
N THR A 109 -1.42 2.56 10.90
CA THR A 109 -2.75 2.43 11.50
C THR A 109 -3.64 1.56 10.63
N VAL A 110 -4.03 0.39 11.16
CA VAL A 110 -4.91 -0.57 10.49
C VAL A 110 -6.18 -0.70 11.31
N ASN A 111 -7.36 -0.55 10.68
CA ASN A 111 -8.66 -0.62 11.38
C ASN A 111 -8.75 0.27 12.63
N ARG A 112 -8.16 1.48 12.55
CA ARG A 112 -8.08 2.47 13.65
C ARG A 112 -7.20 2.05 14.83
N VAL A 113 -6.44 0.96 14.70
CA VAL A 113 -5.48 0.48 15.69
C VAL A 113 -4.07 0.73 15.18
N GLU A 114 -3.23 1.30 16.04
CA GLU A 114 -1.81 1.49 15.74
C GLU A 114 -1.07 0.15 15.84
N MET A 115 -0.23 -0.16 14.85
CA MET A 115 0.58 -1.37 14.83
C MET A 115 1.68 -1.30 15.88
N GLU A 116 1.97 -2.43 16.53
CA GLU A 116 2.99 -2.54 17.58
C GLU A 116 4.43 -2.23 17.12
N LYS A 117 4.68 -2.38 15.82
CA LYS A 117 5.97 -2.11 15.17
C LYS A 117 5.80 -1.09 14.05
N ARG A 118 6.80 -0.21 13.93
CA ARG A 118 6.87 0.83 12.91
C ARG A 118 8.07 0.58 12.01
N PHE A 119 7.93 0.87 10.73
CA PHE A 119 8.98 0.73 9.72
C PHE A 119 9.77 2.03 9.51
N TYR A 120 9.21 3.15 9.95
CA TYR A 120 9.90 4.42 10.05
C TYR A 120 9.41 5.23 11.25
N ILE A 121 10.23 6.19 11.68
CA ILE A 121 9.89 7.24 12.63
C ILE A 121 9.65 8.53 11.84
N ASP A 122 8.53 9.19 12.12
CA ASP A 122 8.20 10.49 11.53
C ASP A 122 9.01 11.61 12.20
N ASP A 123 10.10 11.99 11.54
CA ASP A 123 11.01 13.06 11.94
C ASP A 123 10.78 14.34 11.10
N ARG A 124 9.59 14.53 10.49
CA ARG A 124 9.32 15.72 9.64
C ARG A 124 9.49 17.03 10.39
N LYS A 125 9.13 17.05 11.67
CA LYS A 125 9.24 18.26 12.53
C LYS A 125 10.65 18.51 13.06
N THR A 126 11.46 17.46 13.20
CA THR A 126 12.78 17.49 13.84
C THR A 126 13.92 17.55 12.81
N LYS A 127 13.86 16.70 11.78
CA LYS A 127 14.90 16.53 10.76
C LYS A 127 14.39 16.71 9.32
N LYS A 128 13.10 17.05 9.13
CA LYS A 128 12.46 17.19 7.80
C LYS A 128 12.49 15.90 6.96
N GLY A 129 12.28 14.76 7.61
CA GLY A 129 12.35 13.47 6.92
C GLY A 129 11.80 12.32 7.74
N LEU A 130 12.11 11.11 7.30
CA LEU A 130 11.78 9.85 7.97
C LEU A 130 13.07 9.14 8.36
N THR A 131 13.15 8.69 9.62
CA THR A 131 14.21 7.77 10.05
C THR A 131 13.72 6.34 9.84
N ILE A 132 14.42 5.57 9.01
CA ILE A 132 14.10 4.15 8.76
C ILE A 132 14.54 3.33 9.97
N THR A 133 13.65 2.47 10.46
CA THR A 133 13.83 1.70 11.70
C THR A 133 14.61 0.42 11.50
N ASP A 134 15.14 -0.13 12.61
CA ASP A 134 15.73 -1.47 12.64
C ASP A 134 14.71 -2.56 12.26
N GLU A 135 13.42 -2.35 12.55
CA GLU A 135 12.36 -3.26 12.08
C GLU A 135 12.27 -3.34 10.56
N MET A 136 12.47 -2.24 9.83
CA MET A 136 12.48 -2.26 8.37
C MET A 136 13.71 -3.00 7.82
N PHE A 137 14.87 -2.81 8.43
CA PHE A 137 16.07 -3.56 8.05
C PHE A 137 15.96 -5.04 8.44
N SER A 138 15.38 -5.35 9.59
CA SER A 138 15.11 -6.74 10.00
C SER A 138 14.10 -7.42 9.08
N LEU A 139 13.11 -6.68 8.58
CA LEU A 139 12.17 -7.16 7.56
C LEU A 139 12.91 -7.50 6.26
N LYS A 140 13.85 -6.64 5.83
CA LYS A 140 14.70 -6.82 4.64
C LYS A 140 15.53 -8.10 4.67
N GLU A 141 16.14 -8.43 5.82
CA GLU A 141 16.98 -9.63 5.95
C GLU A 141 16.17 -10.95 5.88
N GLY A 142 14.84 -10.89 5.95
CA GLY A 142 13.97 -12.05 5.86
C GLY A 142 13.82 -12.56 4.42
N PHE A 143 13.79 -13.89 4.24
CA PHE A 143 13.59 -14.53 2.93
C PHE A 143 12.31 -14.07 2.20
N GLN A 144 11.29 -13.65 2.94
CA GLN A 144 10.01 -13.18 2.39
C GLN A 144 10.08 -11.76 1.79
N PHE A 145 11.13 -11.00 2.09
CA PHE A 145 11.24 -9.61 1.64
C PHE A 145 11.20 -9.47 0.12
N GLU A 146 11.86 -10.39 -0.58
CA GLU A 146 11.93 -10.43 -2.05
C GLU A 146 10.56 -10.59 -2.73
N ASN A 147 9.53 -11.03 -2.00
CA ASN A 147 8.15 -11.15 -2.49
C ASN A 147 7.29 -9.91 -2.22
N LEU A 148 7.70 -9.03 -1.29
CA LEU A 148 6.90 -7.89 -0.86
C LEU A 148 6.61 -6.88 -1.98
N PRO A 149 7.55 -6.58 -2.91
CA PRO A 149 7.24 -5.72 -4.05
C PRO A 149 6.09 -6.25 -4.91
N GLN A 150 6.07 -7.56 -5.19
CA GLN A 150 5.08 -8.21 -6.04
C GLN A 150 3.74 -8.32 -5.32
N GLU A 151 3.75 -8.63 -4.02
CA GLU A 151 2.54 -8.62 -3.18
C GLU A 151 1.90 -7.22 -3.14
N LEU A 152 2.71 -6.17 -2.97
CA LEU A 152 2.27 -4.79 -2.92
C LEU A 152 1.69 -4.34 -4.27
N GLU A 153 2.38 -4.61 -5.38
CA GLU A 153 1.91 -4.30 -6.74
C GLU A 153 0.59 -5.02 -7.06
N ALA A 154 0.51 -6.32 -6.74
CA ALA A 154 -0.70 -7.11 -6.95
C ALA A 154 -1.88 -6.53 -6.16
N ARG A 155 -1.66 -6.13 -4.90
CA ARG A 155 -2.69 -5.50 -4.08
C ARG A 155 -3.12 -4.14 -4.62
N TRP A 156 -2.18 -3.32 -5.06
CA TRP A 156 -2.49 -2.01 -5.63
C TRP A 156 -3.39 -2.17 -6.86
N ARG A 157 -3.01 -3.04 -7.80
CA ARG A 157 -3.82 -3.32 -9.00
C ARG A 157 -5.21 -3.84 -8.67
N LEU A 158 -5.32 -4.70 -7.64
CA LEU A 158 -6.61 -5.23 -7.21
C LEU A 158 -7.53 -4.11 -6.71
N VAL A 159 -7.01 -3.17 -5.92
CA VAL A 159 -7.76 -1.99 -5.44
C VAL A 159 -8.16 -1.07 -6.61
N GLU A 160 -7.25 -0.80 -7.54
CA GLU A 160 -7.52 -0.02 -8.76
C GLU A 160 -8.63 -0.66 -9.61
N THR A 161 -8.56 -1.97 -9.80
CA THR A 161 -9.58 -2.74 -10.53
C THR A 161 -10.94 -2.67 -9.83
N ALA A 162 -10.97 -2.75 -8.49
CA ALA A 162 -12.20 -2.53 -7.72
C ALA A 162 -12.82 -1.18 -8.06
N TRP A 163 -12.00 -0.13 -8.00
CA TRP A 163 -12.45 1.23 -8.19
C TRP A 163 -12.93 1.51 -9.62
N SER A 164 -12.33 0.88 -10.63
CA SER A 164 -12.73 1.00 -12.04
C SER A 164 -14.04 0.26 -12.32
N LEU A 165 -14.26 -0.87 -11.65
CA LEU A 165 -15.51 -1.64 -11.73
C LEU A 165 -16.61 -1.15 -10.78
N ASN A 166 -16.36 -0.06 -10.02
CA ASN A 166 -17.25 0.45 -8.97
C ASN A 166 -17.61 -0.61 -7.89
N ILE A 167 -16.70 -1.54 -7.63
CA ILE A 167 -16.78 -2.52 -6.54
C ILE A 167 -16.09 -1.92 -5.31
N SER A 168 -16.67 -2.12 -4.13
CA SER A 168 -16.02 -1.71 -2.87
C SER A 168 -14.73 -2.51 -2.66
N PRO A 169 -13.55 -1.87 -2.48
CA PRO A 169 -12.31 -2.58 -2.17
C PRO A 169 -12.34 -3.38 -0.87
N HIS A 170 -13.29 -3.08 0.02
CA HIS A 170 -13.52 -3.86 1.25
C HIS A 170 -13.98 -5.28 0.93
N LEU A 171 -14.69 -5.47 -0.19
CA LEU A 171 -15.07 -6.79 -0.69
C LEU A 171 -13.89 -7.58 -1.29
N LEU A 172 -12.72 -6.94 -1.42
CA LEU A 172 -11.50 -7.55 -1.92
C LEU A 172 -10.50 -7.88 -0.80
N GLU A 173 -10.89 -7.72 0.47
CA GLU A 173 -10.10 -8.20 1.59
C GLU A 173 -10.27 -9.72 1.67
N VAL A 174 -9.49 -10.42 0.84
CA VAL A 174 -9.46 -11.87 0.79
C VAL A 174 -8.42 -12.36 1.78
N GLU A 175 -8.86 -12.98 2.88
CA GLU A 175 -8.00 -13.68 3.83
C GLU A 175 -7.95 -15.16 3.45
N TYR A 176 -6.73 -15.69 3.30
CA TYR A 176 -6.51 -17.13 3.23
C TYR A 176 -6.49 -17.69 4.65
N ASP A 177 -7.37 -18.66 4.92
CA ASP A 177 -7.39 -19.39 6.18
C ASP A 177 -6.66 -20.73 5.99
N ASP A 178 -5.41 -20.81 6.50
CA ASP A 178 -4.58 -22.02 6.46
C ASP A 178 -5.27 -23.23 7.11
N SER A 179 -6.21 -23.02 8.04
CA SER A 179 -6.89 -24.10 8.75
C SER A 179 -8.11 -24.65 8.00
N LEU A 180 -8.69 -23.85 7.10
CA LEU A 180 -9.89 -24.19 6.36
C LEU A 180 -9.67 -24.34 4.84
N GLU A 181 -8.48 -24.01 4.32
CA GLU A 181 -8.18 -23.94 2.88
C GLU A 181 -9.16 -23.05 2.08
N ASP A 182 -9.72 -22.03 2.73
CA ASP A 182 -10.80 -21.19 2.18
C ASP A 182 -10.34 -19.73 1.96
N LEU A 183 -10.95 -19.08 0.96
CA LEU A 183 -10.85 -17.65 0.73
C LEU A 183 -12.04 -16.95 1.41
N ASN A 184 -11.76 -16.08 2.37
CA ASN A 184 -12.77 -15.34 3.12
C ASN A 184 -12.78 -13.88 2.70
N ILE A 185 -13.96 -13.28 2.49
CA ILE A 185 -14.10 -11.82 2.37
C ILE A 185 -14.58 -11.26 3.71
N ASN A 186 -13.88 -10.25 4.22
CA ASN A 186 -14.32 -9.49 5.39
C ASN A 186 -15.32 -8.40 4.96
N GLN A 187 -16.57 -8.50 5.40
CA GLN A 187 -17.49 -7.35 5.38
C GLN A 187 -17.31 -6.57 6.68
N LEU A 188 -16.88 -5.31 6.58
CA LEU A 188 -16.91 -4.36 7.68
C LEU A 188 -18.31 -3.74 7.75
N ASP A 189 -19.25 -4.42 8.42
CA ASP A 189 -20.41 -3.72 8.98
C ASP A 189 -20.00 -3.06 10.29
N LYS A 190 -20.50 -1.84 10.51
CA LYS A 190 -19.96 -0.88 11.51
C LYS A 190 -19.96 -1.36 12.96
N ASP A 191 -20.55 -2.51 13.28
CA ASP A 191 -20.64 -3.04 14.65
C ASP A 191 -20.29 -4.54 14.76
N ASP A 192 -19.83 -5.22 13.70
CA ASP A 192 -19.48 -6.65 13.80
C ASP A 192 -18.45 -7.11 12.74
N PHE A 193 -17.38 -7.78 13.17
CA PHE A 193 -16.40 -8.40 12.27
C PHE A 193 -16.96 -9.74 11.76
N ARG A 194 -17.72 -9.72 10.67
CA ARG A 194 -18.32 -10.94 10.12
C ARG A 194 -17.50 -11.47 8.94
N ARG A 195 -16.87 -12.64 9.15
CA ARG A 195 -16.23 -13.43 8.09
C ARG A 195 -17.29 -14.13 7.26
N ILE A 196 -17.17 -14.04 5.94
CA ILE A 196 -18.02 -14.77 4.99
C ILE A 196 -17.10 -15.64 4.12
N SER A 197 -17.23 -16.96 4.24
CA SER A 197 -16.56 -17.91 3.33
C SER A 197 -17.17 -17.77 1.95
N VAL A 198 -16.32 -17.53 0.96
CA VAL A 198 -16.74 -17.27 -0.43
C VAL A 198 -16.73 -18.57 -1.21
N THR A 199 -15.62 -19.31 -1.14
CA THR A 199 -15.42 -20.59 -1.83
C THR A 199 -14.10 -21.24 -1.40
N SER A 200 -13.98 -22.56 -1.59
CA SER A 200 -12.76 -23.33 -1.34
C SER A 200 -11.72 -23.08 -2.44
N CYS A 201 -10.44 -22.96 -2.05
CA CYS A 201 -9.35 -22.66 -2.98
C CYS A 201 -9.16 -23.75 -4.06
N ARG A 202 -9.44 -25.02 -3.75
CA ARG A 202 -9.27 -26.14 -4.69
C ARG A 202 -10.20 -26.03 -5.89
N ASP A 203 -11.48 -25.74 -5.66
CA ASP A 203 -12.47 -25.69 -6.73
C ASP A 203 -12.37 -24.39 -7.55
N ALA A 204 -12.00 -23.28 -6.90
CA ALA A 204 -11.83 -21.99 -7.56
C ALA A 204 -10.61 -21.95 -8.51
N LEU A 205 -9.53 -22.66 -8.18
CA LEU A 205 -8.30 -22.72 -9.00
C LEU A 205 -8.38 -23.80 -10.10
N ASN A 206 -9.14 -24.88 -9.89
CA ASN A 206 -9.35 -25.94 -10.89
C ASN A 206 -9.91 -25.40 -12.23
N GLY A 207 -10.77 -24.38 -12.19
CA GLY A 207 -11.31 -23.73 -13.38
C GLY A 207 -10.27 -22.95 -14.20
N TYR A 208 -9.22 -22.42 -13.56
CA TYR A 208 -8.13 -21.69 -14.22
C TYR A 208 -6.97 -22.59 -14.65
N GLN A 209 -6.80 -23.74 -14.00
CA GLN A 209 -5.73 -24.71 -14.28
C GLN A 209 -6.14 -25.82 -15.27
N ARG A 210 -7.39 -25.79 -15.78
CA ARG A 210 -7.94 -26.85 -16.67
C ARG A 210 -7.75 -28.27 -16.12
N GLY A 211 -7.69 -28.42 -14.80
CA GLY A 211 -7.60 -29.72 -14.14
C GLY A 211 -6.26 -30.44 -14.23
N GLU A 212 -5.13 -29.76 -14.50
CA GLU A 212 -3.81 -30.39 -14.39
C GLU A 212 -3.08 -29.95 -13.10
N CYS A 213 -2.84 -30.94 -12.23
CA CYS A 213 -2.02 -30.84 -11.01
C CYS A 213 -0.61 -31.40 -11.27
#